data_AF-A0A523WYG2-F1
#
_entry.id   AF-A0A523WYG2-F1
#
_cell.length_a   1.000
_cell.length_b   1.000
_cell.length_c   1.000
_cell.angle_alpha   90.00
_cell.angle_beta   90.00
_cell.angle_gamma   90.00
#
_symmetry.space_group_name_H-M   'P 1'
#
loop_
_entity.id
_entity.type
_entity.pdbx_description
1 polymer ?
#
loop_
_entity_poly.entity_id
_entity_poly.type
_entity_poly.pdbx_seq_one_letter_code
_entity_poly.pdbx_strand_id
1 'polypeptide(L)' 'MKRGKAEPLLDDVSLCVQMGWTHEALMKQPTRFVERLRVYLNAVGDKQVREQRRLKEDIDRLRRMGR' A
#
# COMPACT_ATOMS: atom_id res chain seq x y z
N MET A 1 -16.32 3.80 6.19
CA MET A 1 -16.09 4.13 4.76
C MET A 1 -16.39 2.88 3.95
N LYS A 2 -17.33 2.95 3.00
CA LYS A 2 -17.69 1.81 2.15
C LYS A 2 -16.45 1.46 1.32
N ARG A 3 -15.91 0.25 1.50
CA ARG A 3 -14.81 -0.33 0.73
C ARG A 3 -15.33 -0.48 -0.71
N GLY A 4 -15.25 0.60 -1.49
CA GLY A 4 -15.58 0.58 -2.91
C GLY A 4 -14.74 -0.50 -3.54
N LYS A 5 -15.38 -1.43 -4.27
CA LYS A 5 -14.69 -2.47 -5.03
C LYS A 5 -13.53 -1.80 -5.77
N ALA A 6 -12.31 -2.24 -5.49
CA ALA A 6 -11.17 -1.80 -6.27
C ALA A 6 -11.47 -2.10 -7.73
N GLU A 7 -11.44 -1.08 -8.59
CA GLU A 7 -11.61 -1.28 -10.01
C GLU A 7 -10.39 -2.07 -10.51
N PRO A 8 -10.55 -3.27 -11.10
CA PRO A 8 -9.44 -4.16 -11.43
C PRO A 8 -8.33 -3.49 -12.26
N LEU A 9 -8.72 -2.53 -13.12
CA LEU A 9 -7.81 -1.72 -13.93
C LEU A 9 -6.86 -0.85 -13.10
N LEU A 10 -7.34 -0.25 -12.02
CA LEU A 10 -6.51 0.61 -11.16
C LEU A 10 -5.53 -0.21 -10.32
N ASP A 11 -5.92 -1.41 -9.88
CA ASP A 11 -5.06 -2.31 -9.13
C ASP A 11 -3.88 -2.80 -9.97
N ASP A 12 -4.13 -3.17 -11.23
CA ASP A 12 -3.08 -3.64 -12.13
C ASP A 12 -2.09 -2.53 -12.48
N VAL A 13 -2.58 -1.30 -12.71
CA VAL A 13 -1.72 -0.14 -12.94
C VAL A 13 -0.89 0.18 -11.70
N SER A 14 -1.51 0.18 -10.51
CA SER A 14 -0.81 0.43 -9.25
C SER A 14 0.29 -0.60 -9.00
N LEU A 15 -0.01 -1.87 -9.24
CA LEU A 15 0.95 -2.96 -9.08
C LEU A 15 2.10 -2.85 -10.09
N CYS A 16 1.80 -2.52 -11.36
CA CYS A 16 2.83 -2.25 -12.37
C CYS A 16 3.80 -1.14 -11.91
N VAL A 17 3.26 -0.02 -11.40
CA VAL A 17 4.08 1.11 -10.93
C VAL A 17 4.94 0.71 -9.73
N GLN A 18 4.38 0.02 -8.73
CA GLN A 18 5.11 -0.37 -7.53
C GLN A 18 6.23 -1.37 -7.81
N MET A 19 6.01 -2.29 -8.76
CA MET A 19 6.96 -3.36 -9.08
C MET A 19 7.92 -2.99 -10.21
N GLY A 20 7.73 -1.84 -10.88
CA GLY A 20 8.47 -1.49 -12.09
C GLY A 20 8.16 -2.42 -13.26
N TRP A 21 6.96 -2.99 -13.31
CA TRP A 21 6.53 -3.90 -14.36
C TRP A 21 5.78 -3.17 -15.46
N THR A 22 5.90 -3.67 -16.68
CA THR A 22 4.94 -3.37 -17.74
C THR A 22 3.67 -4.21 -17.56
N HIS A 23 2.58 -3.80 -18.18
CA HIS A 23 1.35 -4.58 -18.16
C HIS A 23 1.56 -6.00 -18.73
N GLU A 24 2.35 -6.14 -19.79
CA GLU A 24 2.67 -7.45 -20.37
C GLU A 24 3.48 -8.33 -19.39
N ALA A 25 4.42 -7.74 -18.65
CA ALA A 25 5.18 -8.46 -17.63
C ALA A 25 4.29 -8.92 -16.47
N LEU A 26 3.30 -8.11 -16.07
CA LEU A 26 2.28 -8.48 -15.09
C LEU A 26 1.42 -9.66 -15.59
N MET A 27 0.97 -9.63 -16.83
CA MET A 27 0.13 -10.70 -17.42
C MET A 27 0.87 -12.04 -17.56
N LYS A 28 2.21 -12.03 -17.59
CA LYS A 28 3.05 -13.24 -17.58
C LYS A 28 3.22 -13.85 -16.18
N GLN A 29 2.83 -13.14 -15.12
CA GLN A 29 2.98 -13.65 -13.76
C GLN A 29 1.90 -14.69 -13.42
N PRO A 30 2.21 -15.68 -12.57
CA PRO A 30 1.20 -16.61 -12.08
C PRO A 30 0.11 -15.90 -11.27
N THR A 31 -1.16 -16.17 -11.56
CA THR A 31 -2.31 -15.52 -10.88
C THR A 31 -2.22 -15.63 -9.35
N ARG A 32 -1.95 -16.84 -8.84
CA ARG A 32 -1.79 -17.09 -7.39
C ARG A 32 -0.64 -16.34 -6.74
N PHE A 33 0.36 -15.96 -7.53
CA PHE A 33 1.47 -15.14 -7.04
C PHE A 33 1.04 -13.68 -6.94
N VAL A 34 0.42 -13.14 -7.99
CA VAL A 34 -0.12 -11.77 -8.01
C VAL A 34 -1.12 -11.54 -6.87
N GLU A 35 -2.02 -12.48 -6.63
CA GLU A 35 -2.98 -12.42 -5.50
C GLU A 35 -2.27 -12.31 -4.15
N ARG A 36 -1.26 -13.16 -3.91
CA ARG A 36 -0.47 -13.12 -2.66
C ARG A 36 0.33 -11.83 -2.54
N LEU A 37 0.90 -11.36 -3.65
CA LEU A 37 1.65 -10.10 -3.68
C LEU A 37 0.76 -8.92 -3.29
N ARG A 38 -0.46 -8.84 -3.82
CA ARG A 38 -1.45 -7.82 -3.43
C ARG A 38 -1.77 -7.86 -1.94
N VAL A 39 -1.93 -9.06 -1.36
CA VAL A 39 -2.17 -9.20 0.09
C VAL A 39 -0.99 -8.65 0.89
N TYR A 40 0.25 -8.99 0.51
CA TYR A 40 1.43 -8.50 1.21
C TYR A 40 1.61 -6.99 1.09
N LEU A 41 1.44 -6.43 -0.11
CA LEU A 41 1.56 -4.99 -0.33
C LEU A 41 0.52 -4.20 0.47
N ASN A 42 -0.71 -4.69 0.56
CA ASN A 42 -1.73 -4.10 1.43
C ASN A 42 -1.33 -4.14 2.91
N ALA A 43 -0.81 -5.28 3.39
CA ALA A 43 -0.36 -5.40 4.78
C ALA A 43 0.83 -4.47 5.10
N VAL A 44 1.76 -4.30 4.16
CA VAL A 44 2.88 -3.36 4.27
C VAL A 44 2.38 -1.92 4.29
N GLY A 45 1.48 -1.56 3.38
CA GLY A 45 0.86 -0.22 3.35
C GLY A 45 0.14 0.13 4.64
N ASP A 46 -0.67 -0.80 5.16
CA ASP A 46 -1.35 -0.65 6.44
C ASP A 46 -0.37 -0.46 7.62
N LYS A 47 0.75 -1.18 7.59
CA LYS A 47 1.80 -1.03 8.61
C LYS A 47 2.44 0.36 8.52
N GLN A 48 2.80 0.82 7.33
CA GLN A 48 3.41 2.13 7.11
C GLN A 48 2.48 3.27 7.55
N VAL A 49 1.19 3.19 7.24
CA VAL A 49 0.19 4.19 7.69
C VAL A 49 0.13 4.26 9.21
N ARG A 50 0.12 3.10 9.89
CA ARG A 50 0.14 3.05 11.36
C ARG A 50 1.41 3.65 11.94
N GLU A 51 2.57 3.36 11.35
CA GLU A 51 3.86 3.89 11.79
C GLU A 51 3.94 5.41 11.60
N GLN A 52 3.54 5.93 10.44
CA GLN A 52 3.48 7.37 10.21
C GLN A 52 2.55 8.09 11.18
N ARG A 53 1.40 7.49 11.49
CA ARG A 53 0.48 8.05 12.49
C ARG A 53 1.12 8.13 13.87
N ARG A 54 1.80 7.08 14.31
CA ARG A 54 2.53 7.08 15.59
C ARG A 54 3.61 8.15 15.63
N LEU A 55 4.43 8.22 14.59
CA LEU A 55 5.48 9.24 14.47
C LEU A 55 4.91 10.66 14.54
N LYS A 56 3.77 10.91 13.89
CA LYS A 56 3.07 12.20 13.96
C LYS A 56 2.60 12.51 15.38
N GLU A 57 1.98 11.54 16.05
CA GLU A 57 1.52 11.68 17.45
C GLU A 57 2.69 11.97 18.41
N ASP A 58 3.84 11.31 18.21
CA ASP A 58 5.06 11.54 19.00
C ASP A 58 5.64 12.94 18.77
N ILE A 59 5.75 13.39 17.51
CA ILE A 59 6.19 14.75 17.16
C ILE A 59 5.27 15.79 17.82
N ASP A 60 3.95 15.60 17.74
CA ASP A 60 2.97 16.51 18.34
C ASP A 60 3.03 16.51 19.87
N ARG A 61 3.43 15.39 20.50
CA ARG A 61 3.67 15.31 21.95
C ARG A 61 4.92 16.10 22.34
N LEU A 62 6.03 15.89 21.63
CA LEU A 62 7.29 16.60 21.89
C LEU A 62 7.12 18.12 21.73
N ARG A 63 6.39 18.56 20.70
CA ARG A 63 6.05 19.98 20.48
C ARG A 63 5.25 20.60 21.62
N ARG A 64 4.43 19.81 22.32
CA ARG A 64 3.63 20.27 23.48
C ARG A 64 4.45 20.34 24.77
N MET A 65 5.49 19.52 24.91
CA MET A 65 6.36 19.50 26.09
C MET A 65 7.47 20.57 26.04
N GLY A 66 7.81 21.05 24.85
CA GLY A 66 8.78 22.14 24.66
C GLY A 66 8.19 23.55 24.71
N ARG A 67 6.89 23.69 25.05
CA ARG A 67 6.24 24.97 25.41
C ARG A 67 5.96 24.97 26.90
#